data_AF-A0A957RGC8-F1
#
_entry.id   AF-A0A957RGC8-F1
#
_cell.length_a   1.000
_cell.length_b   1.000
_cell.length_c   1.000
_cell.angle_alpha   90.00
_cell.angle_beta   90.00
_cell.angle_gamma   90.00
#
_symmetry.space_group_name_H-M   'P 1'
#
loop_
_entity.id
_entity.type
_entity.pdbx_description
1 polymer ?
#
loop_
_entity_poly.entity_id
_entity_poly.type
_entity_poly.pdbx_seq_one_letter_code
_entity_poly.pdbx_strand_id
1 'polypeptide(L)'
;MSIYPLPPTAQEIDAAMKKRPVRPFGLKAAVLLVLLQAVANAVVSYSYFTEHDLPPRLLAGDLSVLPHLPAGVIIAMLMTVLRVVAAFGLWRLQRWGWVFNMVVLCYSMAYDVAAFVQGQPHYIAMLLNVILVFYLNLQEVQALFPQTERAARHE
;
A
#
# COMPACT_ATOMS: atom_id res chain seq x y z
N MET A 1 -23.49 7.82 -50.53
CA MET A 1 -22.70 6.95 -49.65
C MET A 1 -22.71 7.59 -48.26
N SER A 2 -23.53 7.08 -47.34
CA SER A 2 -23.59 7.61 -45.97
C SER A 2 -22.43 7.02 -45.18
N ILE A 3 -21.53 7.87 -44.68
CA ILE A 3 -20.31 7.51 -43.93
C ILE A 3 -20.64 7.37 -42.43
N TYR A 4 -21.91 7.40 -42.04
CA TYR A 4 -22.29 7.25 -40.65
C TYR A 4 -22.26 5.77 -40.24
N PRO A 5 -21.42 5.39 -39.26
CA PRO A 5 -21.50 4.05 -38.68
C PRO A 5 -22.90 3.86 -38.09
N LEU A 6 -23.48 2.69 -38.32
CA LEU A 6 -24.78 2.32 -37.77
C LEU A 6 -24.72 2.37 -36.24
N PRO A 7 -25.82 2.80 -35.57
CA PRO A 7 -25.88 2.81 -34.12
C PRO A 7 -25.68 1.39 -33.56
N PRO A 8 -24.95 1.25 -32.45
CA PRO A 8 -24.69 -0.06 -31.85
C PRO A 8 -26.00 -0.75 -31.46
N THR A 9 -26.06 -2.04 -31.72
CA THR A 9 -27.23 -2.87 -31.40
C THR A 9 -27.39 -3.05 -29.88
N ALA A 10 -28.60 -3.34 -29.42
CA ALA A 10 -28.86 -3.62 -28.00
C ALA A 10 -27.95 -4.74 -27.44
N GLN A 11 -27.59 -5.72 -28.28
CA GLN A 11 -26.64 -6.78 -27.92
C GLN A 11 -25.21 -6.28 -27.73
N GLU A 12 -24.75 -5.32 -28.54
CA GLU A 12 -23.43 -4.71 -28.39
C GLU A 12 -23.36 -3.82 -27.15
N ILE A 13 -24.45 -3.12 -26.83
CA ILE A 13 -24.58 -2.34 -25.60
C ILE A 13 -24.55 -3.27 -24.38
N ASP A 14 -25.33 -4.36 -24.38
CA ASP A 14 -25.34 -5.35 -23.30
C ASP A 14 -24.00 -6.08 -23.15
N ALA A 15 -23.34 -6.42 -24.27
CA ALA A 15 -22.01 -7.03 -24.26
C ALA A 15 -20.93 -6.07 -23.75
N ALA A 16 -21.02 -4.78 -24.07
CA ALA A 16 -20.15 -3.75 -23.53
C ALA A 16 -20.39 -3.53 -22.03
N MET A 17 -21.65 -3.54 -21.58
CA MET A 17 -22.01 -3.37 -20.17
C MET A 17 -21.64 -4.58 -19.29
N LYS A 18 -21.56 -5.79 -19.87
CA LYS A 18 -21.25 -7.02 -19.11
C LYS A 18 -19.75 -7.21 -18.81
N LYS A 19 -18.86 -6.40 -19.38
CA LYS A 19 -17.43 -6.41 -19.03
C LYS A 19 -17.23 -5.82 -17.63
N ARG A 20 -17.41 -6.66 -16.59
CA ARG A 20 -16.99 -6.31 -15.23
C ARG A 20 -15.51 -5.90 -15.28
N PRO A 21 -15.12 -4.77 -14.68
CA PRO A 21 -13.71 -4.38 -14.62
C PRO A 21 -12.98 -5.45 -13.81
N VAL A 22 -12.22 -6.30 -14.51
CA VAL A 22 -11.34 -7.28 -13.89
C VAL A 22 -10.26 -6.46 -13.18
N ARG A 23 -10.13 -6.62 -11.86
CA ARG A 23 -9.07 -5.95 -11.09
C ARG A 23 -7.72 -6.30 -11.74
N PRO A 24 -6.98 -5.31 -12.26
CA PRO A 24 -5.78 -5.59 -13.03
C PRO A 24 -4.74 -6.25 -12.13
N PHE A 25 -3.90 -7.06 -12.76
CA PHE A 25 -2.85 -7.81 -12.08
C PHE A 25 -1.96 -6.90 -11.23
N GLY A 26 -1.63 -5.70 -11.72
CA GLY A 26 -0.81 -4.73 -11.01
C GLY A 26 -1.36 -4.32 -9.64
N LEU A 27 -2.68 -4.17 -9.50
CA LEU A 27 -3.28 -3.86 -8.19
C LEU A 27 -3.11 -5.02 -7.20
N LYS A 28 -3.35 -6.25 -7.65
CA LYS A 28 -3.20 -7.44 -6.80
C LYS A 28 -1.74 -7.61 -6.35
N ALA A 29 -0.80 -7.40 -7.26
CA ALA A 29 0.63 -7.41 -6.97
C ALA A 29 1.00 -6.32 -5.94
N ALA A 30 0.52 -5.09 -6.12
CA ALA A 30 0.78 -4.00 -5.18
C ALA A 30 0.20 -4.29 -3.78
N VAL A 31 -1.05 -4.76 -3.69
CA VAL A 31 -1.64 -5.17 -2.39
C VAL A 31 -0.81 -6.27 -1.74
N LEU A 32 -0.46 -7.31 -2.51
CA LEU A 32 0.34 -8.42 -1.99
C LEU A 32 1.69 -7.95 -1.46
N LEU A 33 2.39 -7.09 -2.20
CA LEU A 33 3.68 -6.52 -1.81
C LEU A 33 3.57 -5.68 -0.52
N VAL A 34 2.54 -4.83 -0.42
CA VAL A 34 2.31 -4.03 0.81
C VAL A 34 2.01 -4.94 2.01
N LEU A 35 1.25 -6.01 1.81
CA LEU A 35 0.95 -6.98 2.88
C LEU A 35 2.19 -7.78 3.28
N LEU A 36 3.02 -8.24 2.33
CA LEU A 36 4.28 -8.91 2.63
C LEU A 36 5.20 -8.02 3.47
N GLN A 37 5.27 -6.74 3.12
CA GLN A 37 5.99 -5.74 3.88
C GLN A 37 5.40 -5.49 5.29
N ALA A 38 4.08 -5.54 5.46
CA ALA A 38 3.45 -5.46 6.77
C ALA A 38 3.79 -6.71 7.62
N VAL A 39 3.77 -7.89 7.01
CA VAL A 39 4.15 -9.15 7.68
C VAL A 39 5.62 -9.12 8.10
N ALA A 40 6.53 -8.66 7.24
CA ALA A 40 7.94 -8.53 7.59
C ALA A 40 8.16 -7.63 8.83
N ASN A 41 7.51 -6.46 8.86
CA ASN A 41 7.56 -5.57 10.03
C ASN A 41 6.95 -6.20 11.29
N ALA A 42 5.84 -6.92 11.13
CA ALA A 42 5.19 -7.64 12.23
C ALA A 42 6.11 -8.73 12.80
N VAL A 43 6.83 -9.46 11.95
CA VAL A 43 7.81 -10.48 12.35
C VAL A 43 8.95 -9.84 13.14
N VAL A 44 9.52 -8.73 12.65
CA VAL A 44 10.58 -7.99 13.37
C VAL A 44 10.09 -7.48 14.72
N SER A 45 8.86 -6.97 14.78
CA SER A 45 8.26 -6.51 16.03
C SER A 45 8.06 -7.69 16.99
N TYR A 46 7.50 -8.79 16.49
CA TYR A 46 7.22 -10.00 17.27
C TYR A 46 8.49 -10.65 17.82
N SER A 47 9.56 -10.76 17.02
CA SER A 47 10.84 -11.31 17.48
C SER A 47 11.41 -10.49 18.64
N TYR A 48 11.32 -9.16 18.57
CA TYR A 48 11.72 -8.29 19.67
C TYR A 48 10.88 -8.55 20.94
N PHE A 49 9.56 -8.69 20.80
CA PHE A 49 8.66 -8.99 21.93
C PHE A 49 9.00 -10.33 22.59
N THR A 50 9.32 -11.36 21.81
CA THR A 50 9.68 -12.68 22.35
C THR A 50 11.06 -12.71 22.99
N GLU A 51 12.04 -11.96 22.47
CA GLU A 51 13.38 -11.88 23.05
C GLU A 51 13.41 -11.16 24.42
N HIS A 52 12.43 -10.30 24.68
CA HIS A 52 12.38 -9.45 25.88
C HIS A 52 11.25 -9.83 26.86
N ASP A 53 10.60 -10.99 26.67
CA ASP A 53 9.50 -11.50 27.50
C ASP A 53 8.39 -10.46 27.75
N LEU A 54 8.12 -9.63 26.74
CA LEU A 54 7.21 -8.51 26.85
C LEU A 54 5.72 -8.91 26.87
N PRO A 55 5.23 -9.88 26.06
CA PRO A 55 3.80 -10.23 26.07
C PRO A 55 3.29 -10.73 27.43
N PRO A 56 4.00 -11.62 28.17
CA PRO A 56 3.61 -11.99 29.52
C PRO A 56 3.55 -10.81 30.49
N ARG A 57 4.53 -9.89 30.42
CA ARG A 57 4.58 -8.68 31.26
C ARG A 57 3.43 -7.72 30.97
N LEU A 58 3.14 -7.48 29.69
CA LEU A 58 2.02 -6.64 29.25
C LEU A 58 0.67 -7.24 29.66
N LEU A 59 0.49 -8.56 29.53
CA LEU A 59 -0.72 -9.26 29.99
C LEU A 59 -0.89 -9.23 31.51
N ALA A 60 0.21 -9.20 32.25
CA ALA A 60 0.23 -8.97 33.70
C ALA A 60 -0.02 -7.50 34.09
N GLY A 61 -0.21 -6.60 33.12
CA GLY A 61 -0.48 -5.18 33.37
C GLY A 61 0.75 -4.34 33.69
N ASP A 62 1.96 -4.87 33.45
CA ASP A 62 3.19 -4.13 33.68
C ASP A 62 3.43 -3.12 32.54
N LEU A 63 2.99 -1.88 32.76
CA LEU A 63 3.16 -0.77 31.82
C LEU A 63 4.55 -0.13 31.90
N SER A 64 5.41 -0.55 32.84
CA SER A 64 6.76 0.02 33.01
C SER A 64 7.70 -0.30 31.83
N VAL A 65 7.35 -1.28 31.01
CA VAL A 65 8.11 -1.67 29.81
C VAL A 65 7.91 -0.72 28.62
N LEU A 66 6.80 0.04 28.59
CA LEU A 66 6.45 0.91 27.46
C LEU A 66 7.49 2.01 27.17
N PRO A 67 8.03 2.73 28.17
CA PRO A 67 9.04 3.77 27.95
C PRO A 67 10.40 3.22 27.49
N HIS A 68 10.64 1.92 27.66
CA HIS A 68 11.90 1.26 27.31
C HIS A 68 11.88 0.62 25.92
N LEU A 69 10.76 0.74 25.19
CA LEU A 69 10.68 0.24 23.83
C LEU A 69 11.58 1.08 22.91
N PRO A 70 12.48 0.46 22.12
CA PRO A 70 13.32 1.17 21.19
C PRO A 70 12.44 1.79 20.11
N ALA A 71 12.79 3.02 19.71
CA ALA A 71 12.05 3.78 18.71
C ALA A 71 11.83 2.98 17.41
N GLY A 72 12.81 2.14 17.01
CA GLY A 72 12.70 1.28 15.84
C GLY A 72 11.53 0.29 15.90
N VAL A 73 11.26 -0.33 17.06
CA VAL A 73 10.14 -1.26 17.23
C VAL A 73 8.81 -0.52 17.19
N ILE A 74 8.73 0.64 17.83
CA ILE A 74 7.55 1.51 17.80
C ILE A 74 7.23 1.92 16.36
N ILE A 75 8.26 2.34 15.60
CA ILE A 75 8.12 2.71 14.19
C ILE A 75 7.71 1.49 13.35
N ALA A 76 8.30 0.31 13.57
CA ALA A 76 7.94 -0.91 12.85
C ALA A 76 6.47 -1.31 13.08
N MET A 77 5.99 -1.23 14.31
CA MET A 77 4.58 -1.46 14.65
C MET A 77 3.66 -0.44 13.98
N LEU A 78 3.99 0.85 14.07
CA LEU A 78 3.23 1.91 13.43
C LEU A 78 3.16 1.70 11.91
N MET A 79 4.30 1.42 11.28
CA MET A 79 4.37 1.15 9.85
C MET A 79 3.59 -0.11 9.45
N THR A 80 3.53 -1.13 10.31
CA THR A 80 2.67 -2.29 10.08
C THR A 80 1.21 -1.88 9.97
N VAL A 81 0.71 -1.09 10.93
CA VAL A 81 -0.67 -0.61 10.93
C VAL A 81 -0.94 0.26 9.70
N LEU A 82 -0.06 1.22 9.39
CA LEU A 82 -0.22 2.08 8.21
C LEU A 82 -0.23 1.25 6.92
N ARG A 83 0.64 0.24 6.77
CA ARG A 83 0.65 -0.63 5.59
C ARG A 83 -0.63 -1.45 5.47
N VAL A 84 -1.20 -1.96 6.57
CA VAL A 84 -2.49 -2.67 6.54
C VAL A 84 -3.62 -1.74 6.11
N VAL A 85 -3.67 -0.52 6.66
CA VAL A 85 -4.66 0.50 6.27
C VAL A 85 -4.48 0.89 4.79
N ALA A 86 -3.24 1.02 4.33
CA ALA A 86 -2.89 1.34 2.96
C ALA A 86 -3.34 0.21 2.00
N ALA A 87 -3.04 -1.04 2.33
CA ALA A 87 -3.49 -2.22 1.58
C ALA A 87 -5.02 -2.28 1.51
N PHE A 88 -5.71 -2.00 2.61
CA PHE A 88 -7.18 -1.94 2.64
C PHE A 88 -7.74 -0.84 1.73
N GLY A 89 -7.15 0.36 1.79
CA GLY A 89 -7.52 1.48 0.91
C GLY A 89 -7.31 1.15 -0.58
N LEU A 90 -6.20 0.50 -0.91
CA LEU A 90 -5.89 0.04 -2.27
C LEU A 90 -6.88 -1.04 -2.72
N TRP A 91 -7.19 -2.01 -1.85
CA TRP A 91 -8.14 -3.09 -2.12
C TRP A 91 -9.56 -2.59 -2.37
N ARG A 92 -9.95 -1.50 -1.70
CA ARG A 92 -11.24 -0.83 -1.87
C ARG A 92 -11.28 0.13 -3.08
N LEU A 93 -10.18 0.24 -3.85
CA LEU A 93 -10.05 1.16 -4.98
C LEU A 93 -10.36 2.62 -4.61
N GLN A 94 -10.10 2.99 -3.35
CA GLN A 94 -10.36 4.34 -2.87
C GLN A 94 -9.20 5.25 -3.22
N ARG A 95 -9.49 6.45 -3.73
CA ARG A 95 -8.46 7.43 -4.11
C ARG A 95 -7.53 7.77 -2.95
N TRP A 96 -8.09 7.88 -1.74
CA TRP A 96 -7.31 8.14 -0.52
C TRP A 96 -6.23 7.09 -0.27
N GLY A 97 -6.43 5.86 -0.74
CA GLY A 97 -5.63 4.69 -0.41
C GLY A 97 -4.43 4.63 -1.33
N TRP A 98 -4.61 5.05 -2.57
CA TRP A 98 -3.50 5.26 -3.50
C TRP A 98 -2.59 6.41 -3.03
N VAL A 99 -3.15 7.57 -2.70
CA VAL A 99 -2.36 8.71 -2.19
C VAL A 99 -1.63 8.33 -0.90
N PHE A 100 -2.33 7.68 0.02
CA PHE A 100 -1.74 7.24 1.28
C PHE A 100 -0.63 6.21 1.08
N ASN A 101 -0.78 5.26 0.14
CA ASN A 101 0.31 4.35 -0.23
C ASN A 101 1.52 5.11 -0.77
N MET A 102 1.33 6.11 -1.64
CA MET A 102 2.44 6.91 -2.16
C MET A 102 3.21 7.62 -1.04
N VAL A 103 2.51 8.15 -0.03
CA VAL A 103 3.14 8.80 1.13
C VAL A 103 3.90 7.79 1.99
N VAL A 104 3.27 6.67 2.36
CA VAL A 104 3.92 5.61 3.16
C VAL A 104 5.15 5.05 2.45
N LEU A 105 5.08 4.90 1.14
CA LEU A 105 6.16 4.40 0.31
C LEU A 105 7.32 5.39 0.20
N CYS A 106 7.03 6.68 0.01
CA CYS A 106 8.03 7.73 0.01
C CYS A 106 8.80 7.77 1.34
N TYR A 107 8.07 7.72 2.46
CA TYR A 107 8.69 7.64 3.78
C TYR A 107 9.55 6.39 3.96
N SER A 108 9.03 5.21 3.58
CA SER A 108 9.76 3.93 3.69
C SER A 108 11.06 3.95 2.88
N MET A 109 11.01 4.49 1.66
CA MET A 109 12.18 4.58 0.80
C MET A 109 13.21 5.59 1.31
N ALA A 110 12.77 6.74 1.84
CA ALA A 110 13.66 7.70 2.50
C ALA A 110 14.37 7.09 3.72
N TYR A 111 13.63 6.30 4.51
CA TYR A 111 14.19 5.55 5.64
C TYR A 111 15.26 4.53 5.19
N ASP A 112 14.97 3.73 4.16
CA ASP A 112 15.94 2.74 3.65
C ASP A 112 17.22 3.40 3.14
N VAL A 113 17.11 4.55 2.46
CA VAL A 113 18.28 5.32 2.00
C VAL A 113 19.07 5.87 3.19
N ALA A 114 18.40 6.41 4.21
CA ALA A 114 19.08 6.88 5.41
C ALA A 114 19.82 5.74 6.14
N ALA A 115 19.20 4.57 6.24
CA ALA A 115 19.80 3.38 6.85
C ALA A 115 21.00 2.88 6.04
N PHE A 116 20.94 2.91 4.70
CA PHE A 116 22.07 2.61 3.82
C PHE A 116 23.27 3.51 4.10
N VAL A 117 23.05 4.83 4.21
CA VAL A 117 24.13 5.81 4.49
C VAL A 117 24.73 5.61 5.89
N GLN A 118 23.96 5.11 6.85
CA GLN A 118 24.41 4.79 8.21
C GLN A 118 25.12 3.43 8.32
N GLY A 119 25.28 2.69 7.21
CA GLY A 119 25.93 1.37 7.21
C GLY A 119 25.04 0.23 7.69
N GLN A 120 23.72 0.44 7.80
CA GLN A 120 22.74 -0.59 8.14
C GLN A 120 21.71 -0.77 7.00
N PRO A 121 22.14 -1.21 5.82
CA PRO A 121 21.28 -1.25 4.64
C PRO A 121 20.22 -2.35 4.71
N HIS A 122 18.96 -1.99 4.51
CA HIS A 122 17.85 -2.93 4.34
C HIS A 122 17.61 -3.25 2.86
N TYR A 123 18.56 -3.91 2.20
CA TYR A 123 18.54 -4.11 0.73
C TYR A 123 17.24 -4.72 0.20
N ILE A 124 16.68 -5.70 0.92
CA ILE A 124 15.44 -6.37 0.52
C ILE A 124 14.25 -5.39 0.59
N ALA A 125 14.12 -4.64 1.69
CA ALA A 125 13.06 -3.65 1.85
C ALA A 125 13.17 -2.56 0.78
N MET A 126 14.38 -2.08 0.51
CA MET A 126 14.64 -1.06 -0.51
C MET A 126 14.24 -1.55 -1.90
N LEU A 127 14.61 -2.78 -2.27
CA LEU A 127 14.22 -3.40 -3.55
C LEU A 127 12.69 -3.50 -3.68
N LEU A 128 12.01 -3.98 -2.63
CA LEU A 128 10.55 -4.09 -2.62
C LEU A 128 9.88 -2.72 -2.74
N ASN A 129 10.43 -1.69 -2.10
CA ASN A 129 9.94 -0.32 -2.20
C ASN A 129 10.08 0.22 -3.63
N VAL A 130 11.24 0.03 -4.26
CA VAL A 130 11.45 0.42 -5.66
C VAL A 130 10.44 -0.27 -6.58
N ILE A 131 10.26 -1.59 -6.45
CA ILE A 131 9.28 -2.36 -7.23
C ILE A 131 7.88 -1.78 -7.01
N LEU A 132 7.50 -1.51 -5.77
CA LEU A 132 6.18 -0.98 -5.43
C LEU A 132 5.94 0.42 -6.02
N VAL A 133 6.97 1.28 -6.05
CA VAL A 133 6.89 2.62 -6.67
C VAL A 133 6.55 2.48 -8.14
N PHE A 134 7.23 1.57 -8.85
CA PHE A 134 6.94 1.33 -10.26
C PHE A 134 5.53 0.76 -10.45
N TYR A 135 5.14 -0.25 -9.68
CA TYR A 135 3.81 -0.87 -9.79
C TYR A 135 2.66 0.11 -9.54
N LEU A 136 2.77 0.95 -8.50
CA LEU A 136 1.74 1.94 -8.17
C LEU A 136 1.71 3.11 -9.17
N ASN A 137 2.80 3.33 -9.92
CA ASN A 137 2.89 4.34 -10.97
C ASN A 137 2.55 3.81 -12.38
N LEU A 138 2.24 2.52 -12.53
CA LEU A 138 1.73 2.02 -13.81
C LEU A 138 0.41 2.71 -14.15
N GLN A 139 0.29 3.17 -15.40
CA GLN A 139 -0.91 3.86 -15.91
C GLN A 139 -2.18 3.01 -15.72
N GLU A 140 -2.06 1.70 -15.89
CA GLU A 140 -3.16 0.73 -15.68
C GLU A 140 -3.69 0.74 -14.24
N VAL A 141 -2.80 0.93 -13.25
CA VAL A 141 -3.16 0.97 -11.84
C VAL A 141 -3.75 2.33 -11.49
N GLN A 142 -3.15 3.42 -11.98
CA GLN A 142 -3.65 4.78 -11.76
C GLN A 142 -5.05 4.98 -12.35
N ALA A 143 -5.34 4.39 -13.51
CA ALA A 143 -6.62 4.49 -14.20
C ALA A 143 -7.80 3.89 -13.39
N LEU A 144 -7.53 3.07 -12.37
CA LEU A 144 -8.57 2.51 -11.50
C LEU A 144 -9.10 3.49 -10.47
N PHE A 145 -8.35 4.56 -10.19
CA PHE A 145 -8.71 5.52 -9.16
C PHE A 145 -9.43 6.72 -9.81
N PRO A 146 -10.56 7.19 -9.24
CA PRO A 146 -11.32 8.30 -9.83
C PRO A 146 -10.45 9.57 -9.99
N GLN A 147 -10.33 10.08 -11.22
CA GLN A 147 -9.70 11.38 -11.51
C GLN A 147 -10.67 12.50 -11.15
N THR A 148 -10.37 13.31 -10.14
CA THR A 148 -11.25 14.42 -9.67
C THR A 148 -11.00 15.73 -10.43
N GLU A 149 -10.72 15.69 -11.74
CA GLU A 149 -10.32 16.90 -12.48
C GLU A 149 -11.39 17.56 -13.36
N ARG A 150 -12.69 17.23 -13.20
CA ARG A 150 -13.75 17.88 -13.99
C ARG A 150 -14.75 18.76 -13.24
N ALA A 151 -14.66 18.87 -11.91
CA ALA A 151 -15.64 19.66 -11.14
C ALA A 151 -15.22 21.13 -10.90
N ALA A 152 -13.96 21.51 -11.11
CA ALA A 152 -13.46 22.87 -10.82
C ALA A 152 -13.24 23.75 -12.08
N ARG A 153 -13.73 23.34 -13.25
CA ARG A 153 -13.60 24.08 -14.52
C ARG A 153 -14.90 24.75 -15.01
N HIS A 154 -15.92 24.79 -14.16
CA HIS A 154 -17.22 25.40 -14.48
C HIS A 154 -17.76 26.33 -13.37
N GLU A 155 -16.88 26.90 -12.54
CA GLU A 155 -17.23 28.03 -11.66
C GLU A 155 -16.36 29.25 -11.99
#